data_AF-A0A965NR67-F1
#
_entry.id   AF-A0A965NR67-F1
#
_cell.length_a   1.000
_cell.length_b   1.000
_cell.length_c   1.000
_cell.angle_alpha   90.00
_cell.angle_beta   90.00
_cell.angle_gamma   90.00
#
_symmetry.space_group_name_H-M   'P 1'
#
loop_
_entity.id
_entity.type
_entity.pdbx_description
1 polymer ?
#
loop_
_entity_poly.entity_id
_entity_poly.type
_entity_poly.pdbx_seq_one_letter_code
_entity_poly.pdbx_strand_id
1 'polypeptide(L)'
;MRKYAMDLSPLKKYPDFRYLWASGFISYFGSMVTYVAAPFQIKELTNSYLAVGVLGAIELLPLIFFGLYGGVLADYIDRKKMIWAAEFGALLCTSILLINSLLGEPKIWV
;
A
#
# COMPACT_ATOMS: atom_id res chain seq x y z
N MET A 1 21.85 31.82 -0.30
CA MET A 1 20.69 31.05 -0.81
C MET A 1 20.66 29.56 -0.41
N ARG A 2 21.63 29.04 0.36
CA ARG A 2 21.70 27.61 0.74
C ARG A 2 20.86 27.23 1.98
N LYS A 3 20.13 28.18 2.55
CA LYS A 3 19.39 28.06 3.82
C LYS A 3 17.97 27.46 3.66
N TYR A 4 17.51 27.27 2.42
CA TYR A 4 16.20 26.69 2.07
C TYR A 4 16.31 25.36 1.32
N ALA A 5 17.53 24.85 1.10
CA ALA A 5 17.70 23.54 0.48
C ALA A 5 17.36 22.46 1.52
N MET A 6 16.52 21.51 1.11
CA MET A 6 16.13 20.35 1.92
C MET A 6 17.40 19.64 2.39
N ASP A 7 17.54 19.43 3.71
CA ASP A 7 18.74 18.80 4.26
C ASP A 7 18.74 17.30 3.95
N LEU A 8 19.53 16.90 2.95
CA LEU A 8 19.72 15.51 2.54
C LEU A 8 20.81 14.78 3.34
N SER A 9 21.40 15.43 4.35
CA SER A 9 22.42 14.81 5.22
C SER A 9 21.94 13.52 5.88
N PRO A 10 20.68 13.37 6.33
CA PRO A 10 20.19 12.13 6.93
C PRO A 10 20.27 10.92 5.98
N LEU A 11 19.98 11.11 4.68
CA LEU A 11 20.03 10.06 3.66
C LEU A 11 21.46 9.56 3.39
N LYS A 12 22.46 10.42 3.60
CA LYS A 12 23.87 10.07 3.37
C LYS A 12 24.54 9.52 4.63
N LYS A 13 24.20 10.06 5.80
CA LYS A 13 24.88 9.76 7.06
C LYS A 13 24.36 8.51 7.75
N TYR A 14 23.07 8.18 7.60
CA TYR A 14 22.44 7.07 8.33
C TYR A 14 21.95 5.99 7.35
N PRO A 15 22.61 4.82 7.29
CA PRO A 15 22.24 3.77 6.34
C PRO A 15 20.83 3.22 6.60
N ASP A 16 20.44 3.07 7.87
CA ASP A 16 19.09 2.59 8.23
C ASP A 16 17.99 3.54 7.76
N PHE A 17 18.21 4.85 7.89
CA PHE A 17 17.28 5.86 7.39
C PHE A 17 17.17 5.80 5.85
N ARG A 18 18.28 5.58 5.16
CA ARG A 18 18.29 5.42 3.71
C ARG A 18 17.48 4.21 3.26
N TYR A 19 17.60 3.08 3.96
CA TYR A 19 16.80 1.89 3.65
C TYR A 19 15.31 2.13 3.87
N LEU A 20 14.92 2.71 5.01
CA LEU A 20 13.53 3.05 5.30
C LEU A 20 12.93 4.02 4.28
N TRP A 21 13.71 5.02 3.86
CA TRP A 21 13.28 6.00 2.87
C TRP A 21 13.11 5.36 1.49
N ALA A 22 14.09 4.56 1.04
CA ALA A 22 14.03 3.91 -0.26
C ALA A 22 12.92 2.85 -0.33
N SER A 23 12.75 2.04 0.72
CA SER A 23 11.66 1.06 0.77
C SER A 23 10.31 1.76 0.83
N GLY A 24 10.15 2.78 1.67
CA GLY A 24 8.91 3.56 1.77
C GLY A 24 8.54 4.24 0.45
N PHE A 25 9.53 4.76 -0.28
CA PHE A 25 9.30 5.32 -1.62
C PHE A 25 8.76 4.27 -2.60
N ILE A 26 9.39 3.09 -2.67
CA ILE A 26 8.98 2.01 -3.57
C ILE A 26 7.58 1.50 -3.20
N SER A 27 7.34 1.21 -1.92
CA SER A 27 6.04 0.71 -1.45
C SER A 27 4.93 1.72 -1.71
N TYR A 28 5.16 3.00 -1.38
CA TYR A 28 4.16 4.05 -1.61
C TYR A 28 3.87 4.27 -3.10
N PHE A 29 4.90 4.26 -3.94
CA PHE A 29 4.74 4.35 -5.39
C PHE A 29 3.89 3.19 -5.92
N GLY A 30 4.18 1.96 -5.51
CA GLY A 30 3.38 0.79 -5.87
C GLY A 30 1.92 0.91 -5.40
N SER A 31 1.70 1.38 -4.17
CA SER A 31 0.34 1.62 -3.65
C SER A 31 -0.43 2.63 -4.49
N MET A 32 0.20 3.72 -4.94
CA MET A 32 -0.44 4.72 -5.81
C MET A 32 -0.82 4.13 -7.17
N VAL A 33 0.02 3.27 -7.74
CA VAL A 33 -0.32 2.56 -8.98
C VAL A 33 -1.54 1.66 -8.77
N THR A 34 -1.55 0.84 -7.72
CA THR A 34 -2.68 -0.06 -7.40
C THR A 34 -3.96 0.72 -7.12
N TYR A 35 -3.85 1.85 -6.43
CA TYR A 35 -4.99 2.72 -6.11
C TYR A 35 -5.72 3.24 -7.35
N VAL A 36 -5.00 3.45 -8.46
CA VAL A 36 -5.62 3.84 -9.74
C VAL A 36 -6.00 2.61 -10.58
N ALA A 37 -5.13 1.61 -10.62
CA ALA A 37 -5.30 0.43 -11.47
C ALA A 37 -6.48 -0.45 -11.06
N ALA A 38 -6.71 -0.68 -9.76
CA ALA A 38 -7.77 -1.57 -9.30
C ALA A 38 -9.19 -1.04 -9.63
N PRO A 39 -9.55 0.22 -9.33
CA PRO A 39 -10.80 0.83 -9.79
C PRO A 39 -10.97 0.81 -11.31
N PHE A 40 -9.89 1.09 -12.05
CA PHE A 40 -9.91 1.09 -13.50
C PHE A 40 -10.22 -0.30 -14.07
N GLN A 41 -9.57 -1.35 -13.54
CA GLN A 41 -9.80 -2.73 -13.94
C GLN A 41 -11.25 -3.17 -13.64
N ILE A 42 -11.80 -2.83 -12.47
CA ILE A 42 -13.20 -3.14 -12.14
C ILE A 42 -14.14 -2.45 -13.12
N LYS A 43 -13.89 -1.18 -13.46
CA LYS A 43 -14.68 -0.45 -14.44
C LYS A 43 -14.65 -1.12 -15.80
N GLU A 44 -13.49 -1.57 -16.28
CA GLU A 44 -13.39 -2.25 -17.58
C GLU A 44 -14.14 -3.58 -17.59
N LEU A 45 -14.06 -4.36 -16.51
CA LEU A 45 -14.73 -5.66 -16.41
C LEU A 45 -16.25 -5.54 -16.22
N THR A 46 -16.72 -4.58 -15.42
CA THR A 46 -18.15 -4.46 -15.05
C THR A 46 -18.91 -3.41 -15.86
N ASN A 47 -18.21 -2.51 -16.56
CA ASN A 47 -18.75 -1.31 -17.19
C ASN A 47 -19.64 -0.45 -16.27
N SER A 48 -19.46 -0.53 -14.94
CA SER A 48 -20.32 0.13 -13.95
C SER A 48 -19.51 0.98 -12.97
N TYR A 49 -19.85 2.27 -12.88
CA TYR A 49 -19.27 3.19 -11.88
C TYR A 49 -19.75 2.89 -10.46
N LEU A 50 -20.91 2.26 -10.30
CA LEU A 50 -21.42 1.86 -8.98
C LEU A 50 -20.54 0.77 -8.37
N ALA A 51 -20.05 -0.18 -9.17
CA ALA A 51 -19.13 -1.23 -8.70
C ALA A 51 -17.83 -0.64 -8.14
N VAL A 52 -17.31 0.41 -8.80
CA VAL A 52 -16.13 1.16 -8.32
C VAL A 52 -16.42 1.90 -7.01
N GLY A 53 -17.61 2.50 -6.86
CA GLY A 53 -18.02 3.15 -5.61
C GLY A 53 -18.14 2.15 -4.45
N VAL A 54 -18.67 0.96 -4.71
CA VAL A 54 -18.77 -0.12 -3.72
C VAL A 54 -17.39 -0.62 -3.31
N LEU A 55 -16.43 -0.74 -4.24
CA LEU A 55 -15.04 -1.08 -3.90
C LEU A 55 -14.48 -0.10 -2.86
N GLY A 56 -14.58 1.21 -3.12
CA GLY A 56 -14.10 2.23 -2.18
C GLY A 56 -14.81 2.19 -0.82
N ALA A 57 -16.11 1.86 -0.80
CA ALA A 57 -16.83 1.69 0.47
C ALA A 57 -16.34 0.47 1.27
N ILE A 58 -15.99 -0.63 0.59
CA ILE A 58 -15.44 -1.83 1.22
C ILE A 58 -14.04 -1.55 1.80
N GLU A 59 -13.21 -0.75 1.13
CA GLU A 59 -11.88 -0.36 1.63
C GLU A 59 -11.93 0.40 2.97
N LEU A 60 -13.04 1.06 3.30
CA LEU A 60 -13.23 1.72 4.59
C LEU A 60 -13.38 0.73 5.74
N LEU A 61 -13.89 -0.48 5.49
CA LEU A 61 -14.10 -1.47 6.55
C LEU A 61 -12.77 -1.87 7.21
N PRO A 62 -11.72 -2.30 6.47
CA PRO A 62 -10.42 -2.55 7.06
C PRO A 62 -9.86 -1.35 7.82
N LEU A 63 -10.02 -0.12 7.31
CA LEU A 63 -9.52 1.08 7.98
C LEU A 63 -10.19 1.31 9.33
N ILE A 64 -11.51 1.12 9.41
CA ILE A 64 -12.27 1.29 10.65
C ILE A 64 -11.93 0.19 11.65
N PHE A 65 -11.95 -1.08 11.21
CA PHE A 65 -11.67 -2.20 12.08
C PHE A 65 -10.21 -2.20 12.53
N PHE A 66 -9.27 -2.19 11.60
CA PHE A 66 -7.83 -2.31 11.93
C PHE A 66 -7.17 -0.99 12.32
N GLY A 67 -7.80 0.17 12.12
CA GLY A 67 -7.22 1.46 12.52
C GLY A 67 -6.96 1.57 14.03
N LEU A 68 -7.93 1.16 14.85
CA LEU A 68 -7.78 1.16 16.31
C LEU A 68 -6.84 0.04 16.78
N TYR A 69 -7.05 -1.19 16.31
CA TYR A 69 -6.22 -2.34 16.70
C TYR A 69 -4.77 -2.20 16.24
N GLY A 70 -4.54 -1.63 15.06
CA GLY A 70 -3.21 -1.41 14.49
C GLY A 70 -2.37 -0.46 15.33
N GLY A 71 -2.98 0.59 15.91
CA GLY A 71 -2.29 1.50 16.83
C GLY A 71 -1.83 0.80 18.10
N VAL A 72 -2.73 0.03 18.73
CA VAL A 72 -2.39 -0.75 19.93
C VAL A 72 -1.29 -1.78 19.63
N LEU A 73 -1.37 -2.45 18.47
CA LEU A 73 -0.34 -3.40 18.05
C LEU A 73 1.02 -2.71 17.82
N ALA A 74 1.01 -1.49 17.27
CA ALA A 74 2.21 -0.72 16.98
C ALA A 74 2.96 -0.27 18.23
N ASP A 75 2.24 -0.03 19.32
CA ASP A 75 2.83 0.34 20.61
C ASP A 75 3.35 -0.89 21.38
N TYR A 76 2.76 -2.08 21.13
CA TYR A 76 3.12 -3.31 21.83
C TYR A 76 4.24 -4.11 21.15
N ILE A 77 4.29 -4.14 19.82
CA ILE A 77 5.24 -4.96 19.05
C ILE A 77 6.48 -4.14 18.66
N ASP A 78 7.63 -4.81 18.56
CA ASP A 78 8.83 -4.23 17.95
C ASP A 78 8.50 -3.64 16.57
N ARG A 79 8.70 -2.33 16.44
CA ARG A 79 8.37 -1.54 15.24
C ARG A 79 8.99 -2.13 13.96
N LYS A 80 10.20 -2.67 14.04
CA LYS A 80 10.88 -3.26 12.87
C LYS A 80 10.18 -4.54 12.43
N LYS A 81 9.83 -5.42 13.36
CA LYS A 81 9.10 -6.66 13.06
C LYS A 81 7.71 -6.37 12.50
N MET A 82 7.01 -5.37 13.05
CA MET A 82 5.71 -4.96 12.56
C MET A 82 5.78 -4.44 11.11
N ILE A 83 6.75 -3.58 10.79
CA ILE A 83 6.96 -3.10 9.41
C ILE A 83 7.21 -4.27 8.46
N TRP A 84 8.07 -5.22 8.84
CA TRP A 84 8.37 -6.37 7.99
C TRP A 84 7.13 -7.24 7.73
N ALA A 85 6.32 -7.50 8.76
CA ALA A 85 5.07 -8.25 8.62
C ALA A 85 4.06 -7.53 7.72
N ALA A 86 3.92 -6.20 7.87
CA ALA A 86 3.02 -5.39 7.06
C ALA A 86 3.44 -5.34 5.58
N GLU A 87 4.73 -5.08 5.31
CA GLU A 87 5.28 -5.05 3.94
C GLU A 87 5.18 -6.44 3.28
N PHE A 88 5.42 -7.51 4.04
CA PHE A 88 5.25 -8.88 3.52
C PHE A 88 3.78 -9.19 3.20
N GLY A 89 2.85 -8.79 4.07
CA GLY A 89 1.41 -8.91 3.79
C GLY A 89 0.99 -8.13 2.54
N ALA A 90 1.48 -6.89 2.39
CA ALA A 90 1.22 -6.09 1.19
C ALA A 90 1.77 -6.74 -0.08
N LEU A 91 2.97 -7.32 -0.02
CA LEU A 91 3.55 -8.08 -1.12
C LEU A 91 2.67 -9.26 -1.52
N LEU A 92 2.17 -10.03 -0.55
CA LEU A 92 1.28 -11.16 -0.83
C LEU A 92 -0.02 -10.70 -1.49
N CYS A 93 -0.70 -9.70 -0.94
CA CYS A 93 -1.95 -9.18 -1.50
C CYS A 93 -1.77 -8.64 -2.92
N THR A 94 -0.72 -7.85 -3.15
CA THR A 94 -0.42 -7.31 -4.49
C THR A 94 -0.02 -8.40 -5.48
N SER A 95 0.69 -9.45 -5.04
CA SER A 95 1.03 -10.60 -5.87
C SER A 95 -0.22 -11.40 -6.27
N ILE A 96 -1.17 -11.57 -5.34
CA ILE A 96 -2.46 -12.22 -5.62
C ILE A 96 -3.25 -11.42 -6.67
N LEU A 97 -3.32 -10.10 -6.50
CA LEU A 97 -3.99 -9.22 -7.48
C LEU A 97 -3.32 -9.28 -8.86
N LEU A 98 -1.98 -9.29 -8.91
CA LEU A 98 -1.24 -9.42 -10.14
C LEU A 98 -1.55 -10.75 -10.84
N ILE A 99 -1.48 -11.86 -10.11
CA ILE A 99 -1.80 -13.19 -10.66
C ILE A 99 -3.24 -13.21 -11.20
N ASN A 100 -4.21 -12.68 -10.44
CA ASN A 100 -5.60 -12.60 -10.88
C ASN A 100 -5.77 -11.73 -12.14
N SER A 101 -5.03 -10.64 -12.26
CA SER A 101 -5.03 -9.76 -13.44
C SER A 101 -4.45 -10.45 -14.68
N LEU A 102 -3.48 -11.36 -14.50
CA LEU A 102 -2.87 -12.13 -15.59
C LEU A 102 -3.71 -13.34 -16.05
N LEU A 103 -4.78 -13.69 -15.32
CA LEU A 103 -5.70 -14.75 -15.76
C LEU A 103 -6.51 -14.27 -16.98
N GLY A 104 -6.83 -15.20 -17.88
CA GLY A 104 -7.65 -14.91 -19.08
C GLY A 104 -9.07 -14.41 -18.75
N GLU A 105 -9.58 -14.74 -17.56
CA GLU A 105 -10.84 -14.23 -17.01
C GLU A 105 -10.59 -13.69 -15.58
N PRO A 106 -10.26 -12.40 -15.43
CA PRO A 106 -9.99 -11.82 -14.12
C PRO A 106 -11.25 -11.80 -13.27
N LYS A 107 -11.15 -12.29 -12.03
CA LYS A 107 -12.29 -12.30 -11.09
C LYS A 107 -12.31 -11.02 -10.26
N ILE A 108 -13.51 -10.51 -9.99
CA ILE A 108 -13.72 -9.26 -9.24
C ILE A 108 -13.59 -9.49 -7.71
N TRP A 109 -13.73 -10.74 -7.26
CA TRP A 109 -13.82 -11.13 -5.83
C TRP A 109 -12.62 -11.98 -5.39
N VAL A 110 -11.42 -11.42 -5.46
CA VAL A 110 -10.17 -12.05 -5.00
C VAL A 110 -9.52 -11.20 -3.93
#